data_AF-A0A2D4GEN0-F1
#
_entry.id   AF-A0A2D4GEN0-F1
#
_cell.length_a   1.000
_cell.length_b   1.000
_cell.length_c   1.000
_cell.angle_alpha   90.00
_cell.angle_beta   90.00
_cell.angle_gamma   90.00
#
_symmetry.space_group_name_H-M   'P 1'
#
loop_
_entity.id
_entity.type
_entity.pdbx_description
1 polymer ?
#
loop_
_entity_poly.entity_id
_entity_poly.type
_entity_poly.pdbx_seq_one_letter_code
_entity_poly.pdbx_strand_id
1 'polypeptide(L)'
;YGYEDVAWARIEGSSGSLWSISPPSREQLWQELHNGSSDITLRFTWNFQRDLSKGGKTEYTSQKHTMDLSQKSLVRQNLAGMLQGTHHAPVRIPHLFPPYIRAPSGPEADPVEPLLPDGEDSYLDVEVQLKQQRVRPGNSSTSFLEWWMIQLAECQAECHILPMVIFSDKVSPPSLGFLAGYGILGLYVSIVLVIGKFVRGFFSEISHSIMFEELPCVDRILTLCNHIFLVRETGELELE
;
A
#
# COMPACT_ATOMS: atom_id res chain seq x y z
N TYR A 1 1.46 -2.62 14.39
CA TYR A 1 2.56 -2.01 13.63
C TYR A 1 3.83 -2.08 14.45
N GLY A 2 4.93 -2.56 13.87
CA GLY A 2 6.26 -2.39 14.42
C GLY A 2 6.75 -0.96 14.25
N TYR A 3 7.90 -0.62 14.84
CA TYR A 3 8.48 0.72 14.69
C TYR A 3 8.83 1.01 13.23
N GLU A 4 9.28 0.01 12.49
CA GLU A 4 9.63 0.09 11.07
C GLU A 4 8.41 0.27 10.14
N ASP A 5 7.20 0.04 10.64
CA ASP A 5 5.97 0.16 9.86
C ASP A 5 5.34 1.55 9.97
N VAL A 6 5.83 2.40 10.87
CA VAL A 6 5.31 3.75 11.11
C VAL A 6 6.31 4.79 10.62
N ALA A 7 5.87 5.65 9.71
CA ALA A 7 6.69 6.72 9.16
C ALA A 7 6.12 8.09 9.49
N TRP A 8 7.01 9.04 9.74
CA TRP A 8 6.67 10.46 9.86
C TRP A 8 6.99 11.16 8.54
N ALA A 9 5.97 11.55 7.80
CA ALA A 9 6.13 12.42 6.66
C ALA A 9 6.20 13.87 7.15
N ARG A 10 7.35 14.52 6.91
CA ARG A 10 7.56 15.94 7.16
C ARG A 10 7.26 16.69 5.87
N ILE A 11 6.05 17.21 5.73
CA ILE A 11 5.59 17.88 4.51
C ILE A 11 5.88 19.37 4.64
N GLU A 12 6.67 19.92 3.72
CA GLU A 12 6.87 21.38 3.65
C GLU A 12 5.56 22.08 3.27
N GLY A 13 5.19 23.09 4.04
CA GLY A 13 3.95 23.85 3.87
C GLY A 13 4.01 24.86 2.72
N SER A 14 5.21 25.24 2.28
CA SER A 14 5.37 26.06 1.07
C SER A 14 5.20 25.19 -0.17
N SER A 15 4.33 25.61 -1.11
CA SER A 15 4.16 24.93 -2.39
C SER A 15 5.50 24.80 -3.12
N GLY A 16 5.85 23.59 -3.54
CA GLY A 16 7.05 23.32 -4.35
C GLY A 16 6.97 23.86 -5.78
N SER A 17 5.80 24.35 -6.21
CA SER A 17 5.57 24.94 -7.52
C SER A 17 4.86 26.30 -7.41
N LEU A 18 5.12 27.14 -8.42
CA LEU A 18 4.40 28.41 -8.61
C LEU A 18 2.95 28.15 -8.99
N TRP A 19 2.06 29.03 -8.55
CA TRP A 19 0.65 28.98 -8.89
C TRP A 19 0.43 29.53 -10.31
N SER A 20 0.46 28.65 -11.30
CA SER A 20 0.37 29.00 -12.73
C SER A 20 -1.06 29.14 -13.25
N ILE A 21 -1.99 29.68 -12.45
CA ILE A 21 -3.37 29.91 -12.89
C ILE A 21 -3.40 30.98 -13.98
N SER A 22 -4.24 30.80 -15.01
CA SER A 22 -4.41 31.83 -16.02
C SER A 22 -5.14 33.05 -15.42
N PRO A 23 -4.83 34.30 -15.82
CA PRO A 23 -5.56 35.48 -15.37
C PRO A 23 -7.10 35.38 -15.51
N PRO A 24 -7.67 34.88 -16.63
CA PRO A 24 -9.12 34.72 -16.72
C PRO A 24 -9.67 33.64 -15.78
N SER A 25 -8.97 32.51 -15.59
CA SER A 25 -9.40 31.49 -14.63
C SER A 25 -9.35 31.99 -13.18
N ARG A 26 -8.38 32.86 -12.86
CA ARG A 26 -8.29 33.49 -11.54
C ARG A 26 -9.46 34.44 -11.29
N GLU A 27 -9.82 35.26 -12.27
CA GLU A 27 -10.98 36.14 -12.19
C GLU A 27 -12.27 35.33 -12.02
N GLN A 28 -12.43 34.24 -12.79
CA GLN A 28 -13.56 33.33 -12.63
C GLN A 28 -13.60 32.71 -11.23
N LEU A 29 -12.47 32.21 -10.72
CA LEU A 29 -12.39 31.64 -9.37
C LEU A 29 -12.78 32.67 -8.30
N TRP A 30 -12.33 33.92 -8.44
CA TRP A 30 -12.73 35.00 -7.55
C TRP A 30 -14.24 35.27 -7.63
N GLN A 31 -14.81 35.33 -8.82
CA GLN A 31 -16.25 35.53 -9.02
C GLN A 31 -17.08 34.40 -8.42
N GLU A 32 -16.65 33.15 -8.59
CA GLU A 32 -17.32 31.99 -7.98
C GLU A 32 -17.21 32.04 -6.45
N LEU A 33 -16.03 32.33 -5.89
CA LEU A 33 -15.87 32.45 -4.44
C LEU A 33 -16.71 33.61 -3.86
N HIS A 34 -16.76 34.76 -4.52
CA HIS A 34 -17.41 35.96 -4.00
C HIS A 34 -18.93 35.99 -4.27
N ASN A 35 -19.35 35.68 -5.49
CA ASN A 35 -20.73 35.87 -5.97
C ASN A 35 -21.46 34.56 -6.29
N GLY A 36 -20.76 33.42 -6.31
CA GLY A 36 -21.36 32.13 -6.65
C GLY A 36 -22.43 31.69 -5.65
N SER A 37 -23.53 31.14 -6.16
CA SER A 37 -24.61 30.58 -5.34
C SER A 37 -24.43 29.09 -5.03
N SER A 38 -23.57 28.39 -5.78
CA SER A 38 -23.23 26.98 -5.54
C SER A 38 -22.09 26.85 -4.53
N ASP A 39 -22.04 25.71 -3.87
CA ASP A 39 -20.93 25.35 -2.99
C ASP A 39 -19.65 25.10 -3.81
N ILE A 40 -18.50 25.39 -3.19
CA ILE A 40 -17.19 25.17 -3.80
C ILE A 40 -16.47 24.09 -3.01
N THR A 41 -16.15 22.98 -3.66
CA THR A 41 -15.44 21.87 -3.01
C THR A 41 -13.95 22.18 -2.91
N LEU A 42 -13.45 22.29 -1.69
CA LEU A 42 -12.03 22.26 -1.38
C LEU A 42 -11.60 20.80 -1.17
N ARG A 43 -10.47 20.43 -1.77
CA ARG A 43 -9.97 19.05 -1.75
C ARG A 43 -8.52 18.98 -1.28
N PHE A 44 -8.27 18.17 -0.27
CA PHE A 44 -6.93 17.76 0.16
C PHE A 44 -6.69 16.31 -0.30
N THR A 45 -5.56 16.03 -0.94
CA THR A 45 -5.26 14.70 -1.50
C THR A 45 -3.90 14.22 -1.04
N TRP A 46 -3.78 12.94 -0.72
CA TRP A 46 -2.51 12.30 -0.43
C TRP A 46 -2.32 11.08 -1.32
N ASN A 47 -1.08 10.86 -1.74
CA ASN A 47 -0.69 9.74 -2.60
C ASN A 47 0.66 9.21 -2.11
N PHE A 48 0.72 7.92 -1.83
CA PHE A 48 1.92 7.23 -1.40
C PHE A 48 2.38 6.27 -2.49
N GLN A 49 3.65 6.38 -2.87
CA GLN A 49 4.30 5.46 -3.78
C GLN A 49 5.13 4.46 -2.97
N ARG A 50 4.95 3.17 -3.24
CA ARG A 50 5.65 2.06 -2.59
C ARG A 50 6.60 1.39 -3.57
N ASP A 51 7.74 0.94 -3.06
CA ASP A 51 8.72 0.20 -3.84
C ASP A 51 8.28 -1.26 -4.02
N LEU A 52 7.76 -1.58 -5.22
CA LEU A 52 7.30 -2.92 -5.57
C LEU A 52 8.40 -3.99 -5.56
N SER A 53 9.68 -3.60 -5.61
CA SER A 53 10.78 -4.57 -5.53
C SER A 53 10.84 -5.27 -4.17
N LYS A 54 10.30 -4.64 -3.12
CA LYS A 54 10.22 -5.19 -1.76
C LYS A 54 8.97 -6.04 -1.52
N GLY A 55 8.09 -6.16 -2.51
CA GLY A 55 6.83 -6.89 -2.44
C GLY A 55 5.59 -6.00 -2.46
N GLY A 56 4.43 -6.63 -2.40
CA GLY A 56 3.14 -5.97 -2.66
C GLY A 56 2.74 -6.00 -4.13
N LYS A 57 1.48 -5.62 -4.40
CA LYS A 57 0.91 -5.63 -5.76
C LYS A 57 0.60 -4.24 -6.29
N THR A 58 0.41 -3.28 -5.40
CA THR A 58 -0.03 -1.92 -5.72
C THR A 58 1.08 -0.95 -5.39
N GLU A 59 1.52 -0.19 -6.41
CA GLU A 59 2.56 0.82 -6.28
C GLU A 59 2.02 2.08 -5.60
N TYR A 60 0.86 2.56 -6.03
CA TYR A 60 0.26 3.80 -5.55
C TYR A 60 -0.96 3.52 -4.69
N THR A 61 -0.99 4.12 -3.51
CA THR A 61 -2.15 4.13 -2.62
C THR A 61 -2.49 5.57 -2.27
N SER A 62 -3.74 5.96 -2.50
CA SER A 62 -4.14 7.36 -2.46
C SER A 62 -5.55 7.49 -1.92
N GLN A 63 -5.84 8.64 -1.32
CA GLN A 63 -7.19 9.02 -0.94
C GLN A 63 -7.28 10.55 -0.89
N LYS A 64 -8.49 11.07 -0.72
CA LYS A 64 -8.77 12.49 -0.63
C LYS A 64 -9.72 12.79 0.52
N HIS A 65 -9.58 13.98 1.08
CA HIS A 65 -10.56 14.64 1.91
C HIS A 65 -11.18 15.80 1.15
N THR A 66 -12.49 15.96 1.23
CA THR A 66 -13.24 17.02 0.53
C THR A 66 -14.17 17.72 1.49
N MET A 67 -14.23 19.03 1.39
CA MET A 67 -15.13 19.86 2.17
C MET A 67 -15.78 20.92 1.27
N ASP A 68 -17.07 21.14 1.48
CA ASP A 68 -17.85 22.07 0.66
C ASP A 68 -17.95 23.44 1.33
N LEU A 69 -17.43 24.45 0.65
CA LEU A 69 -17.45 25.84 1.09
C LEU A 69 -18.75 26.50 0.65
N SER A 70 -19.71 26.55 1.58
CA SER A 70 -20.99 27.22 1.36
C SER A 70 -20.84 28.73 1.12
N GLN A 71 -21.83 29.33 0.47
CA GLN A 71 -21.83 30.77 0.13
C GLN A 71 -21.66 31.68 1.35
N LYS A 72 -22.17 31.27 2.52
CA LYS A 72 -22.10 32.03 3.77
C LYS A 72 -20.81 31.77 4.56
N SER A 73 -19.94 30.89 4.07
CA SER A 73 -18.69 30.55 4.76
C SER A 73 -17.73 31.75 4.79
N LEU A 74 -17.27 32.10 5.99
CA LEU A 74 -16.25 33.14 6.17
C LEU A 74 -14.92 32.74 5.49
N VAL A 75 -14.60 31.44 5.46
CA VAL A 75 -13.43 30.89 4.76
C VAL A 75 -13.48 31.27 3.28
N ARG A 76 -14.62 31.05 2.63
CA ARG A 76 -14.85 31.35 1.22
C ARG A 76 -14.63 32.85 0.91
N GLN A 77 -15.19 33.71 1.75
CA GLN A 77 -15.07 35.18 1.60
C GLN A 77 -13.63 35.64 1.80
N ASN A 78 -12.93 35.10 2.80
CA ASN A 78 -11.54 35.46 3.08
C ASN A 78 -10.59 34.95 1.98
N LEU A 79 -10.84 33.76 1.42
CA LEU A 79 -10.11 33.26 0.25
C LEU A 79 -10.32 34.16 -0.98
N ALA A 80 -11.54 34.63 -1.22
CA ALA A 80 -11.81 35.61 -2.28
C ALA A 80 -11.04 36.93 -2.05
N GLY A 81 -11.05 37.46 -0.81
CA GLY A 81 -10.29 38.66 -0.46
C GLY A 81 -8.78 38.48 -0.65
N MET A 82 -8.27 37.26 -0.42
CA MET A 82 -6.86 36.93 -0.63
C MET A 82 -6.48 36.95 -2.12
N LEU A 83 -7.35 36.43 -2.99
CA LEU A 83 -7.14 36.49 -4.44
C LEU A 83 -7.16 37.92 -4.99
N GLN A 84 -7.99 38.79 -4.43
CA GLN A 84 -8.08 40.20 -4.81
C GLN A 84 -6.93 41.05 -4.24
N GLY A 85 -6.23 40.53 -3.23
CA GLY A 85 -5.20 41.26 -2.49
C GLY A 85 -5.75 42.25 -1.46
N THR A 86 -7.02 42.13 -1.07
CA THR A 86 -7.63 42.92 0.01
C THR A 86 -7.47 42.26 1.38
N HIS A 87 -7.21 40.95 1.42
CA HIS A 87 -6.94 40.18 2.63
C HIS A 87 -5.54 39.56 2.59
N HIS A 88 -4.68 39.88 3.55
CA HIS A 88 -3.30 39.40 3.60
C HIS A 88 -3.02 38.40 4.74
N ALA A 89 -3.90 38.34 5.74
CA ALA A 89 -3.76 37.39 6.84
C ALA A 89 -4.02 35.95 6.36
N PRO A 90 -3.39 34.92 6.98
CA PRO A 90 -3.73 33.52 6.69
C PRO A 90 -5.21 33.23 6.96
N VAL A 91 -5.82 32.39 6.13
CA VAL A 91 -7.21 31.94 6.30
C VAL A 91 -7.22 30.57 6.95
N ARG A 92 -7.80 30.46 8.14
CA ARG A 92 -7.99 29.20 8.86
C ARG A 92 -9.12 28.39 8.22
N ILE A 93 -8.83 27.16 7.85
CA ILE A 93 -9.74 26.17 7.30
C ILE A 93 -9.83 25.03 8.32
N PRO A 94 -10.97 24.85 8.98
CA PRO A 94 -11.10 23.84 10.03
C PRO A 94 -11.15 22.44 9.45
N HIS A 95 -10.64 21.46 10.19
CA HIS A 95 -10.80 20.03 9.89
C HIS A 95 -10.37 19.59 8.47
N LEU A 96 -9.26 20.14 7.97
CA LEU A 96 -8.77 19.88 6.60
C LEU A 96 -7.71 18.78 6.53
N PHE A 97 -6.84 18.69 7.55
CA PHE A 97 -5.63 17.87 7.47
C PHE A 97 -5.74 16.63 8.38
N PRO A 98 -5.84 15.40 7.83
CA PRO A 98 -5.83 14.18 8.63
C PRO A 98 -4.40 13.84 9.10
N PRO A 99 -4.14 13.82 10.42
CA PRO A 99 -2.78 13.59 10.93
C PRO A 99 -2.34 12.12 10.90
N TYR A 100 -3.28 11.17 10.89
CA TYR A 100 -3.02 9.73 10.96
C TYR A 100 -3.62 9.02 9.75
N ILE A 101 -2.78 8.42 8.91
CA ILE A 101 -3.21 7.74 7.68
C ILE A 101 -2.68 6.32 7.65
N ARG A 102 -3.53 5.37 7.24
CA ARG A 102 -3.09 4.00 6.94
C ARG A 102 -2.74 3.91 5.46
N ALA A 103 -1.57 3.38 5.16
CA ALA A 103 -1.13 3.04 3.81
C ALA A 103 -1.16 1.50 3.65
N PRO A 104 -2.30 0.92 3.26
CA PRO A 104 -2.41 -0.52 3.09
C PRO A 104 -1.72 -1.01 1.81
N SER A 105 -1.80 -2.32 1.57
CA SER A 105 -1.37 -2.92 0.30
C SER A 105 -2.33 -2.65 -0.87
N GLY A 106 -3.51 -2.10 -0.60
CA GLY A 106 -4.53 -1.75 -1.59
C GLY A 106 -4.39 -0.31 -2.10
N PRO A 107 -5.24 0.09 -3.05
CA PRO A 107 -5.17 1.41 -3.69
C PRO A 107 -5.70 2.57 -2.83
N GLU A 108 -6.44 2.28 -1.77
CA GLU A 108 -7.09 3.28 -0.92
C GLU A 108 -6.32 3.45 0.39
N ALA A 109 -5.93 4.69 0.70
CA ALA A 109 -5.16 5.04 1.89
C ALA A 109 -6.00 5.82 2.89
N ASP A 110 -6.88 5.16 3.63
CA ASP A 110 -7.83 5.85 4.50
C ASP A 110 -7.21 6.36 5.81
N PRO A 111 -7.76 7.45 6.38
CA PRO A 111 -7.42 7.90 7.73
C PRO A 111 -7.69 6.83 8.79
N VAL A 112 -6.92 6.85 9.88
CA VAL A 112 -7.00 5.81 10.93
C VAL A 112 -8.13 6.13 11.91
N GLU A 113 -9.35 5.63 11.63
CA GLU A 113 -10.55 5.89 12.44
C GLU A 113 -10.33 5.69 13.96
N PRO A 114 -9.66 4.63 14.45
CA PRO A 114 -9.45 4.46 15.90
C PRO A 114 -8.60 5.54 16.58
N LEU A 115 -7.80 6.28 15.81
CA LEU A 115 -7.00 7.42 16.30
C LEU A 115 -7.71 8.77 16.10
N LEU A 116 -8.91 8.73 15.52
CA LEU A 116 -9.73 9.87 15.13
C LEU A 116 -11.14 9.66 15.71
N PRO A 117 -11.32 9.82 17.03
CA PRO A 117 -12.54 9.42 17.73
C PRO A 117 -13.80 10.14 17.21
N ASP A 118 -13.64 11.38 16.74
CA ASP A 118 -14.72 12.21 16.18
C ASP A 118 -14.69 12.24 14.63
N GLY A 119 -13.98 11.29 14.00
CA GLY A 119 -13.89 11.20 12.55
C GLY A 119 -13.25 12.43 11.92
N GLU A 120 -13.95 13.07 10.97
CA GLU A 120 -13.45 14.28 10.28
C GLU A 120 -13.28 15.47 11.23
N ASP A 121 -14.08 15.58 12.29
CA ASP A 121 -13.94 16.66 13.28
C ASP A 121 -12.63 16.53 14.10
N SER A 122 -11.98 15.36 14.07
CA SER A 122 -10.64 15.16 14.64
C SER A 122 -9.50 15.60 13.71
N TYR A 123 -9.78 16.05 12.48
CA TYR A 123 -8.75 16.57 11.58
C TYR A 123 -8.24 17.92 12.05
N LEU A 124 -6.98 18.21 11.70
CA LEU A 124 -6.32 19.43 12.10
C LEU A 124 -6.71 20.60 11.19
N ASP A 125 -6.76 21.77 11.82
CA ASP A 125 -7.01 23.03 11.16
C ASP A 125 -5.77 23.52 10.41
N VAL A 126 -5.99 24.00 9.20
CA VAL A 126 -4.92 24.48 8.31
C VAL A 126 -5.13 25.96 8.03
N GLU A 127 -4.09 26.76 8.19
CA GLU A 127 -4.05 28.12 7.71
C GLU A 127 -3.44 28.18 6.31
N VAL A 128 -4.13 28.85 5.40
CA VAL A 128 -3.70 28.99 4.00
C VAL A 128 -3.37 30.46 3.71
N GLN A 129 -2.25 30.71 3.03
CA GLN A 129 -1.82 32.03 2.62
C GLN A 129 -1.28 32.05 1.19
N LEU A 130 -1.71 33.05 0.41
CA LEU A 130 -1.14 33.36 -0.90
C LEU A 130 0.07 34.28 -0.71
N LYS A 131 1.24 33.82 -1.11
CA LYS A 131 2.46 34.64 -1.17
C LYS A 131 2.60 35.20 -2.57
N GLN A 132 3.04 36.45 -2.66
CA GLN A 132 3.31 37.14 -3.91
C GLN A 132 4.68 37.78 -3.84
N GLN A 133 5.48 37.59 -4.89
CA GLN A 133 6.78 38.24 -5.04
C GLN A 133 6.79 39.03 -6.34
N ARG A 134 7.14 40.31 -6.25
CA ARG A 134 7.36 41.15 -7.42
C ARG A 134 8.63 40.68 -8.14
N VAL A 135 8.49 40.29 -9.39
CA VAL A 135 9.64 40.21 -10.29
C VAL A 135 9.81 41.61 -10.85
N ARG A 136 11.01 42.17 -10.80
CA ARG A 136 11.31 43.42 -11.51
C ARG A 136 11.52 43.10 -12.99
N PRO A 137 10.65 43.53 -13.90
CA PRO A 137 10.95 43.52 -15.32
C PRO A 137 11.43 44.92 -15.72
N GLY A 138 12.39 44.98 -16.63
CA GLY A 138 12.71 46.22 -17.31
C GLY A 138 11.44 46.82 -17.95
N ASN A 139 11.11 48.04 -17.54
CA ASN A 139 10.30 49.05 -18.23
C ASN A 139 8.84 48.82 -18.67
N SER A 140 8.13 47.70 -18.52
CA SER A 140 6.72 47.71 -19.00
C SER A 140 5.65 46.75 -18.47
N SER A 141 5.90 45.80 -17.55
CA SER A 141 4.79 44.98 -17.01
C SER A 141 5.09 44.37 -15.65
N THR A 142 4.49 44.86 -14.55
CA THR A 142 4.68 44.25 -13.22
C THR A 142 4.16 42.81 -13.21
N SER A 143 5.05 41.83 -13.33
CA SER A 143 4.73 40.42 -13.14
C SER A 143 4.95 40.02 -11.68
N PHE A 144 3.97 39.32 -11.12
CA PHE A 144 4.05 38.75 -9.78
C PHE A 144 4.23 37.24 -9.93
N LEU A 145 5.16 36.69 -9.16
CA LEU A 145 5.22 35.26 -8.91
C LEU A 145 4.38 34.98 -7.68
N GLU A 146 3.48 34.02 -7.76
CA GLU A 146 2.59 33.68 -6.67
C GLU A 146 2.72 32.19 -6.34
N TRP A 147 2.60 31.87 -5.06
CA TRP A 147 2.54 30.49 -4.58
C TRP A 147 1.72 30.41 -3.29
N TRP A 148 1.13 29.25 -3.05
CA TRP A 148 0.38 28.98 -1.83
C TRP A 148 1.31 28.45 -0.74
N MET A 149 1.03 28.85 0.49
CA MET A 149 1.66 28.35 1.69
C MET A 149 0.56 27.86 2.63
N ILE A 150 0.75 26.68 3.21
CA ILE A 150 -0.12 26.09 4.21
C ILE A 150 0.68 25.87 5.50
N GLN A 151 0.01 25.99 6.65
CA GLN A 151 0.57 25.69 7.96
C GLN A 151 -0.53 25.17 8.88
N LEU A 152 -0.17 24.39 9.91
CA LEU A 152 -1.15 24.02 10.94
C LEU A 152 -1.51 25.25 11.77
N ALA A 153 -2.81 25.46 12.04
CA ALA A 153 -3.28 26.60 12.82
C ALA A 153 -2.73 26.59 14.25
N GLU A 154 -2.62 25.40 14.85
CA GLU A 154 -2.11 25.20 16.21
C GLU A 154 -0.66 24.70 16.19
N CYS A 155 0.20 25.43 15.49
CA CYS A 155 1.62 25.14 15.47
C CYS A 155 2.35 25.72 16.70
N GLN A 156 3.17 24.88 17.36
CA GLN A 156 4.05 25.31 18.45
C GLN A 156 5.53 25.44 18.02
N ALA A 157 6.02 24.52 17.19
CA ALA A 157 7.39 24.49 16.68
C ALA A 157 7.41 24.02 15.22
N GLU A 158 8.32 24.57 14.41
CA GLU A 158 8.48 24.24 12.99
C GLU A 158 7.20 24.39 12.14
N CYS A 159 6.55 25.57 12.17
CA CYS A 159 5.26 25.80 11.47
C CYS A 159 5.29 25.70 9.95
N HIS A 160 6.49 25.60 9.37
CA HIS A 160 6.66 25.32 7.95
C HIS A 160 6.47 23.83 7.62
N ILE A 161 6.37 22.95 8.62
CA ILE A 161 6.24 21.50 8.43
C ILE A 161 4.86 21.05 8.90
N LEU A 162 4.18 20.27 8.05
CA LEU A 162 2.96 19.56 8.36
C LEU A 162 3.33 18.09 8.62
N PRO A 163 3.44 17.66 9.89
CA PRO A 163 3.74 16.28 10.22
C PRO A 163 2.52 15.38 9.96
N MET A 164 2.73 14.31 9.20
CA MET A 164 1.74 13.27 8.96
C MET A 164 2.31 11.91 9.40
N VAL A 165 1.55 11.18 10.22
CA VAL A 165 1.91 9.84 10.68
C VAL A 165 1.26 8.82 9.75
N ILE A 166 2.09 7.98 9.15
CA ILE A 166 1.66 7.00 8.15
C ILE A 166 1.92 5.60 8.70
N PHE A 167 0.86 4.79 8.79
CA PHE A 167 0.92 3.39 9.19
C PHE A 167 0.94 2.51 7.95
N SER A 168 2.11 1.96 7.62
CA SER A 168 2.32 1.15 6.43
C SER A 168 2.06 -0.32 6.74
N ASP A 169 1.11 -0.95 6.04
CA ASP A 169 0.89 -2.39 6.21
C ASP A 169 2.07 -3.17 5.61
N LYS A 170 2.44 -4.27 6.28
CA LYS A 170 3.43 -5.22 5.76
C LYS A 170 2.89 -5.92 4.51
N VAL A 171 3.77 -6.14 3.56
CA VAL A 171 3.50 -6.86 2.33
C VAL A 171 4.26 -8.18 2.31
N SER A 172 3.64 -9.22 1.76
CA SER A 172 4.36 -10.47 1.50
C SER A 172 5.37 -10.26 0.38
N PRO A 173 6.57 -10.87 0.47
CA PRO A 173 7.54 -10.87 -0.62
C PRO A 173 6.91 -11.40 -1.92
N PRO A 174 7.36 -10.94 -3.09
CA PRO A 174 6.77 -11.31 -4.37
C PRO A 174 6.86 -12.82 -4.64
N SER A 175 7.89 -13.50 -4.11
CA SER A 175 8.09 -14.94 -4.22
C SER A 175 7.04 -15.79 -3.47
N LEU A 176 6.43 -15.25 -2.42
CA LEU A 176 5.46 -16.00 -1.59
C LEU A 176 4.02 -15.90 -2.13
N GLY A 177 3.75 -14.93 -3.00
CA GLY A 177 2.41 -14.71 -3.56
C GLY A 177 1.86 -15.90 -4.36
N PHE A 178 2.74 -16.71 -4.95
CA PHE A 178 2.36 -17.93 -5.69
C PHE A 178 1.86 -19.06 -4.78
N LEU A 179 2.44 -19.19 -3.58
CA LEU A 179 2.10 -20.27 -2.63
C LEU A 179 0.79 -19.99 -1.89
N ALA A 180 0.50 -18.72 -1.60
CA ALA A 180 -0.67 -18.28 -0.83
C ALA A 180 -2.02 -18.41 -1.57
N GLY A 181 -2.01 -18.75 -2.86
CA GLY A 181 -3.22 -19.04 -3.62
C GLY A 181 -3.54 -20.54 -3.66
N TYR A 182 -3.69 -21.09 -4.86
CA TYR A 182 -3.95 -22.52 -5.09
C TYR A 182 -2.71 -23.42 -4.90
N GLY A 183 -1.53 -22.85 -4.64
CA GLY A 183 -0.28 -23.59 -4.51
C GLY A 183 -0.32 -24.61 -3.37
N ILE A 184 -0.76 -24.19 -2.18
CA ILE A 184 -0.87 -25.10 -1.02
C ILE A 184 -1.94 -26.18 -1.22
N LEU A 185 -3.05 -25.84 -1.89
CA LEU A 185 -4.10 -26.79 -2.22
C LEU A 185 -3.63 -27.81 -3.25
N GLY A 186 -2.90 -27.37 -4.28
CA GLY A 186 -2.29 -28.24 -5.28
C GLY A 186 -1.23 -29.17 -4.69
N LEU A 187 -0.39 -28.66 -3.79
CA LEU A 187 0.57 -29.47 -3.03
C LEU A 187 -0.16 -30.54 -2.20
N TYR A 188 -1.21 -30.16 -1.47
CA TYR A 188 -2.02 -31.08 -0.68
C TYR A 188 -2.63 -32.19 -1.55
N VAL A 189 -3.30 -31.83 -2.65
CA VAL A 189 -3.89 -32.80 -3.59
C VAL A 189 -2.83 -33.73 -4.16
N SER A 190 -1.66 -33.20 -4.54
CA SER A 190 -0.55 -33.99 -5.06
C SER A 190 -0.06 -35.04 -4.04
N ILE A 191 0.20 -34.63 -2.79
CA ILE A 191 0.66 -35.54 -1.73
C ILE A 191 -0.38 -36.61 -1.45
N VAL A 192 -1.67 -36.22 -1.34
CA VAL A 192 -2.76 -37.17 -1.08
C VAL A 192 -2.89 -38.20 -2.22
N LEU A 193 -2.76 -37.78 -3.48
CA LEU A 193 -2.79 -38.71 -4.62
C LEU A 193 -1.59 -39.66 -4.63
N VAL A 194 -0.39 -39.17 -4.29
CA VAL A 194 0.83 -40.01 -4.21
C VAL A 194 0.68 -41.06 -3.11
N ILE A 195 0.28 -40.66 -1.91
CA ILE A 195 0.05 -41.60 -0.80
C ILE A 195 -1.09 -42.56 -1.15
N GLY A 196 -2.18 -42.07 -1.75
CA GLY A 196 -3.28 -42.92 -2.20
C GLY A 196 -2.84 -43.95 -3.23
N LYS A 197 -1.99 -43.58 -4.20
CA LYS A 197 -1.40 -44.50 -5.17
C LYS A 197 -0.46 -45.51 -4.49
N PHE A 198 0.35 -45.07 -3.53
CA PHE A 198 1.25 -45.94 -2.77
C PHE A 198 0.49 -46.99 -1.96
N VAL A 199 -0.50 -46.57 -1.16
CA VAL A 199 -1.39 -47.46 -0.40
C VAL A 199 -2.13 -48.41 -1.33
N ARG A 200 -2.66 -47.93 -2.46
CA ARG A 200 -3.30 -48.78 -3.47
C ARG A 200 -2.32 -49.83 -4.03
N GLY A 201 -1.04 -49.48 -4.21
CA GLY A 201 0.00 -50.41 -4.65
C GLY A 201 0.11 -51.64 -3.75
N PHE A 202 0.16 -51.43 -2.42
CA PHE A 202 0.22 -52.54 -1.45
C PHE A 202 -0.95 -53.51 -1.58
N PHE A 203 -2.16 -53.05 -1.88
CA PHE A 203 -3.32 -53.94 -2.01
C PHE A 203 -3.50 -54.50 -3.42
N SER A 204 -3.02 -53.78 -4.44
CA SER A 204 -3.22 -54.17 -5.84
C SER A 204 -2.17 -55.17 -6.33
N GLU A 205 -0.98 -55.21 -5.73
CA GLU A 205 0.12 -56.09 -6.16
C GLU A 205 0.16 -57.43 -5.43
N ILE A 206 -0.61 -57.60 -4.34
CA ILE A 206 -0.64 -58.84 -3.54
C ILE A 206 -0.97 -60.06 -4.41
N SER A 207 -1.93 -59.94 -5.34
CA SER A 207 -2.36 -61.07 -6.18
C SER A 207 -1.26 -61.61 -7.09
N HIS A 208 -0.32 -60.76 -7.53
CA HIS A 208 0.80 -61.17 -8.37
C HIS A 208 1.94 -61.78 -7.56
N SER A 209 2.13 -61.37 -6.30
CA SER A 209 3.18 -61.91 -5.44
C SER A 209 2.82 -63.24 -4.78
N ILE A 210 1.53 -63.61 -4.68
CA ILE A 210 1.06 -64.88 -4.06
C ILE A 210 1.85 -66.09 -4.56
N MET A 211 2.09 -66.18 -5.87
CA MET A 211 2.78 -67.33 -6.47
C MET A 211 4.25 -67.49 -6.02
N PHE A 212 4.86 -66.44 -5.49
CA PHE A 212 6.25 -66.42 -5.03
C PHE A 212 6.36 -66.36 -3.50
N GLU A 213 5.40 -65.74 -2.83
CA GLU A 213 5.40 -65.56 -1.36
C GLU A 213 4.73 -66.73 -0.63
N GLU A 214 3.66 -67.32 -1.19
CA GLU A 214 2.87 -68.37 -0.53
C GLU A 214 3.26 -69.79 -1.01
N LEU A 215 4.53 -70.16 -0.85
CA LEU A 215 5.06 -71.47 -1.27
C LEU A 215 5.07 -72.49 -0.12
N PRO A 216 4.48 -73.69 -0.28
CA PRO A 216 4.60 -74.75 0.72
C PRO A 216 5.99 -75.41 0.65
N CYS A 217 6.62 -75.60 1.82
CA CYS A 217 7.90 -76.31 2.01
C CYS A 217 9.09 -75.75 1.20
N VAL A 218 9.59 -74.58 1.61
CA VAL A 218 10.71 -73.86 0.96
C VAL A 218 12.10 -74.45 1.20
N ASP A 219 12.23 -75.51 2.00
CA ASP A 219 13.52 -76.09 2.42
C ASP A 219 14.41 -76.51 1.24
N ARG A 220 13.82 -77.01 0.15
CA ARG A 220 14.57 -77.38 -1.05
C ARG A 220 15.20 -76.18 -1.76
N ILE A 221 14.45 -75.08 -1.85
CA ILE A 221 14.93 -73.82 -2.45
C ILE A 221 16.02 -73.23 -1.55
N LEU A 222 15.80 -73.22 -0.23
CA LEU A 222 16.80 -72.75 0.73
C LEU A 222 18.10 -73.59 0.67
N THR A 223 17.98 -74.91 0.58
CA THR A 223 19.13 -75.82 0.46
C THR A 223 19.90 -75.55 -0.83
N LEU A 224 19.19 -75.32 -1.95
CA LEU A 224 19.81 -74.97 -3.22
C LEU A 224 20.55 -73.62 -3.12
N CYS A 225 19.94 -72.59 -2.54
CA CYS A 225 20.60 -71.29 -2.32
C CYS A 225 21.85 -71.43 -1.44
N ASN A 226 21.81 -72.29 -0.41
CA ASN A 226 22.97 -72.57 0.45
C ASN A 226 24.07 -73.34 -0.30
N HIS A 227 23.72 -74.27 -1.19
CA HIS A 227 24.71 -74.96 -2.03
C HIS A 227 25.38 -73.99 -3.02
N ILE A 228 24.61 -73.11 -3.67
CA ILE A 228 25.15 -72.06 -4.55
C ILE A 228 26.11 -71.15 -3.76
N PHE A 229 25.72 -70.76 -2.54
CA PHE A 229 26.58 -69.96 -1.66
C PHE A 229 27.88 -70.68 -1.31
N LEU A 230 27.81 -71.98 -0.98
CA LEU A 230 28.96 -72.79 -0.62
C LEU A 230 29.93 -72.97 -1.80
N VAL A 231 29.41 -73.23 -3.01
CA VAL A 231 30.23 -73.39 -4.24
C VAL A 231 30.95 -72.09 -4.60
N ARG A 232 30.30 -70.93 -4.39
CA ARG A 232 30.96 -69.62 -4.50
C ARG A 232 32.10 -69.44 -3.51
N GLU A 233 31.92 -69.90 -2.27
CA GLU A 233 32.94 -69.80 -1.22
C GLU A 233 34.13 -70.73 -1.47
N THR A 234 33.89 -71.91 -2.03
CA THR A 234 34.95 -72.87 -2.41
C THR A 234 35.62 -72.56 -3.75
N GLY A 235 35.02 -71.66 -4.56
CA GLY A 235 35.62 -71.15 -5.80
C GLY A 235 35.44 -72.05 -7.03
N GLU A 236 34.51 -73.02 -6.97
CA GLU A 236 34.23 -73.95 -8.08
C GLU A 236 33.18 -73.38 -9.05
N LEU A 237 33.55 -72.32 -9.77
CA LEU A 237 32.65 -71.51 -10.62
C LEU A 237 31.98 -72.26 -11.79
N GLU A 238 32.44 -73.47 -12.14
CA GLU A 238 31.77 -74.29 -13.18
C GLU A 238 30.51 -75.00 -12.66
N LEU A 239 30.37 -75.13 -11.33
CA LEU A 239 29.25 -75.83 -10.66
C LEU A 239 28.20 -74.87 -10.08
N GLU A 240 28.46 -73.56 -10.15
CA GLU A 240 27.52 -72.49 -9.77
C GLU A 240 26.43 -72.29 -10.83
#